data_AF-A0A538MSH6-F1
#
_entry.id   AF-A0A538MSH6-F1
#
_cell.length_a   1.000
_cell.length_b   1.000
_cell.length_c   1.000
_cell.angle_alpha   90.00
_cell.angle_beta   90.00
_cell.angle_gamma   90.00
#
_symmetry.space_group_name_H-M   'P 1'
#
loop_
_entity.id
_entity.type
_entity.pdbx_description
1 polymer ?
#
loop_
_entity_poly.entity_id
_entity_poly.type
_entity_poly.pdbx_seq_one_letter_code
_entity_poly.pdbx_strand_id
1 'polypeptide(L)' 'MGFLDRILGRSRGSAAKQEADPDALERAEDPRGGLQSHEYRTADPRDVVEEGGTVMSGPAGAPQEDTTPDERREEQQDS' A
#
# COMPACT_ATOMS: atom_id res chain seq x y z
N MET A 1 -9.11 14.60 31.40
CA MET A 1 -8.92 14.23 29.98
C MET A 1 -8.65 15.49 29.20
N GLY A 2 -7.45 15.60 28.64
CA GLY A 2 -6.80 16.88 28.33
C GLY A 2 -7.20 17.50 26.98
N PHE A 3 -7.15 18.83 26.94
CA PHE A 3 -7.45 19.72 25.82
C PHE A 3 -6.70 19.37 24.50
N LEU A 4 -5.59 18.63 24.58
CA LEU A 4 -4.79 18.19 23.44
C LEU A 4 -5.45 17.07 22.60
N ASP A 5 -6.34 16.27 23.19
CA ASP A 5 -7.02 15.16 22.50
C ASP A 5 -8.09 15.65 21.50
N ARG A 6 -8.57 16.89 21.68
CA ARG A 6 -9.54 17.56 20.80
C ARG A 6 -8.89 18.16 19.54
N ILE A 7 -7.59 18.47 19.57
CA ILE A 7 -6.88 19.08 18.43
C ILE A 7 -6.30 18.01 17.49
N LEU A 8 -5.96 16.83 18.01
CA LEU A 8 -5.32 15.74 17.26
C LEU A 8 -6.25 14.54 17.05
N GLY A 9 -7.55 14.80 16.80
CA GLY A 9 -8.63 13.82 16.68
C GLY A 9 -8.17 12.44 16.19
N ARG A 10 -7.79 11.58 17.14
CA ARG A 10 -7.28 10.25 16.82
C ARG A 10 -8.48 9.36 16.57
N SER A 11 -8.88 9.27 15.31
CA SER A 11 -9.82 8.23 14.89
C SER A 11 -9.22 6.87 15.27
N ARG A 12 -9.99 6.06 16.02
CA ARG A 12 -9.66 4.64 16.18
C ARG A 12 -9.61 4.05 14.76
N GLY A 13 -8.54 3.34 14.42
CA GLY A 13 -8.40 2.74 13.08
C GLY A 13 -9.64 1.94 12.74
N SER A 14 -10.25 2.21 11.57
CA SER A 14 -11.39 1.43 11.10
C SER A 14 -10.96 0.02 10.75
N ALA A 15 -11.82 -0.98 11.02
CA ALA A 15 -11.59 -2.38 10.67
C ALA A 15 -11.23 -2.59 9.19
N ALA A 16 -11.75 -1.75 8.29
CA ALA A 16 -11.39 -1.72 6.88
C ALA A 16 -9.88 -1.60 6.60
N LYS A 17 -9.09 -1.01 7.52
CA LYS A 17 -7.62 -0.96 7.39
C LYS A 17 -6.93 -2.32 7.54
N GLN A 18 -7.63 -3.31 8.08
CA GLN A 18 -7.09 -4.64 8.39
C GLN A 18 -7.57 -5.72 7.41
N GLU A 19 -8.52 -5.41 6.53
CA GLU A 19 -9.16 -6.40 5.63
C GLU A 19 -8.39 -6.64 4.32
N ALA A 20 -7.22 -6.01 4.16
CA ALA A 20 -6.41 -6.07 2.93
C ALA A 20 -7.17 -5.64 1.65
N ASP A 21 -8.34 -5.03 1.78
CA ASP A 21 -9.09 -4.41 0.68
C ASP A 21 -8.69 -2.92 0.57
N PRO A 22 -7.88 -2.56 -0.44
CA PRO A 22 -7.46 -1.18 -0.66
C PRO A 22 -8.61 -0.28 -1.10
N ASP A 23 -9.64 -0.81 -1.77
CA ASP A 23 -10.76 -0.02 -2.28
C ASP A 23 -11.64 0.45 -1.10
N ALA A 24 -11.74 -0.35 -0.04
CA ALA A 24 -12.38 0.04 1.22
C ALA A 24 -11.71 1.24 1.94
N LEU A 25 -10.49 1.62 1.51
CA LEU A 25 -9.75 2.76 2.07
C LEU A 25 -9.91 4.05 1.28
N GLU A 26 -10.51 3.99 0.08
CA GLU A 26 -10.66 5.12 -0.82
C GLU A 26 -11.48 6.24 -0.17
N ARG A 27 -11.02 7.49 -0.36
CA ARG A 27 -11.72 8.69 0.08
C ARG A 27 -11.69 9.74 -1.03
N ALA A 28 -12.83 10.37 -1.26
CA ALA A 28 -12.90 11.57 -2.09
C ALA A 28 -12.00 12.66 -1.50
N GLU A 29 -11.22 13.30 -2.36
CA GLU A 29 -10.30 14.40 -2.00
C GLU A 29 -9.27 14.01 -0.92
N ASP A 30 -8.77 12.76 -0.94
CA ASP A 30 -7.77 12.34 0.03
C ASP A 30 -6.50 13.21 -0.10
N PRO A 31 -6.11 13.97 0.95
CA PRO A 31 -4.99 14.89 0.89
C PRO A 31 -3.63 14.20 0.67
N ARG A 32 -3.59 12.86 0.68
CA ARG A 32 -2.41 12.05 0.39
C ARG A 32 -2.37 11.53 -1.05
N GLY A 33 -3.31 11.93 -1.90
CA GLY A 33 -3.34 11.53 -3.31
C GLY A 33 -4.19 10.30 -3.63
N GLY A 34 -4.98 9.82 -2.66
CA GLY A 34 -5.96 8.76 -2.89
C GLY A 34 -5.34 7.38 -3.12
N LEU A 35 -6.10 6.52 -3.80
CA LEU A 35 -5.69 5.16 -4.14
C LEU A 35 -4.98 5.15 -5.49
N GLN A 36 -3.85 4.45 -5.56
CA GLN A 36 -3.11 4.26 -6.82
C GLN A 36 -3.90 3.37 -7.78
N SER A 37 -3.67 3.55 -9.09
CA SER A 37 -4.28 2.69 -10.12
C SER A 37 -4.06 1.19 -9.84
N HIS A 38 -5.05 0.37 -10.19
CA HIS A 38 -4.93 -1.08 -10.01
C HIS A 38 -3.74 -1.65 -10.78
N GLU A 39 -3.56 -1.20 -12.03
CA GLU A 39 -2.43 -1.56 -12.90
C GLU A 39 -1.07 -1.30 -12.24
N TYR A 40 -0.85 -0.09 -11.72
CA TYR A 40 0.41 0.21 -11.02
C TYR A 40 0.57 -0.63 -9.74
N ARG A 41 -0.49 -0.88 -8.97
CA ARG A 41 -0.39 -1.64 -7.70
C ARG A 41 0.01 -3.10 -7.90
N THR A 42 -0.33 -3.70 -9.04
CA THR A 42 -0.12 -5.12 -9.31
C THR A 42 0.98 -5.40 -10.34
N ALA A 43 1.56 -4.37 -10.96
CA ALA A 43 2.61 -4.53 -11.95
C ALA A 43 3.89 -5.17 -11.35
N ASP A 44 4.65 -5.91 -12.17
CA ASP A 44 5.99 -6.35 -11.78
C ASP A 44 6.90 -5.12 -11.65
N PRO A 45 7.84 -5.09 -10.69
CA PRO A 45 8.80 -3.98 -10.57
C PRO A 45 9.60 -3.67 -11.85
N ARG A 46 9.70 -4.63 -12.78
CA ARG A 46 10.38 -4.49 -14.08
C ARG A 46 9.46 -4.01 -15.21
N ASP A 47 8.15 -3.99 -14.98
CA ASP A 47 7.18 -3.50 -15.95
C ASP A 47 7.26 -1.97 -16.09
N VAL A 48 6.74 -1.46 -17.20
CA VAL A 48 6.56 -0.03 -17.45
C VAL A 48 5.07 0.25 -17.46
N VAL A 49 4.63 1.20 -16.62
CA VAL A 49 3.23 1.58 -16.44
C VAL A 49 3.07 3.07 -16.75
N GLU A 50 1.96 3.46 -17.38
CA GLU A 50 1.62 4.85 -17.63
C GLU A 50 0.37 5.25 -16.84
N GLU A 51 0.47 6.28 -16.00
CA GLU A 51 -0.66 6.80 -15.23
C GLU A 51 -0.68 8.33 -15.32
N GLY A 52 -1.82 8.90 -15.70
CA GLY A 52 -1.99 10.36 -15.79
C GLY A 52 -0.98 11.04 -16.74
N GLY A 53 -0.55 10.34 -17.79
CA GLY A 53 0.48 10.83 -18.73
C GLY A 53 1.91 10.76 -18.19
N THR A 54 2.13 10.13 -17.04
CA THR A 54 3.45 9.88 -16.46
C THR A 54 3.82 8.42 -16.63
N VAL A 55 4.97 8.16 -17.26
CA VAL A 55 5.52 6.82 -17.43
C VAL A 55 6.46 6.49 -16.26
N MET A 56 6.22 5.36 -15.61
CA MET A 56 6.92 4.89 -14.41
C MET A 56 7.34 3.43 -14.59
N SER A 57 8.39 3.00 -13.89
CA SER A 57 8.56 1.56 -13.64
C SER A 57 7.45 1.08 -12.72
N GLY A 58 7.19 -0.23 -12.70
CA GLY A 58 6.32 -0.84 -11.70
C GLY A 58 6.75 -0.53 -10.26
N PRO A 59 5.87 -0.81 -9.29
CA PRO A 59 6.06 -0.44 -7.90
C PRO A 59 7.31 -1.13 -7.32
N ALA A 60 8.16 -0.34 -6.66
CA ALA A 60 9.39 -0.84 -6.06
C ALA A 60 9.11 -1.74 -4.83
N GLY A 61 9.97 -2.73 -4.63
CA GLY A 61 9.90 -3.70 -3.54
C GLY A 61 10.74 -4.93 -3.88
N ALA A 62 10.87 -5.89 -2.96
CA ALA A 62 11.32 -7.22 -3.36
C ALA A 62 10.27 -7.73 -4.37
N PRO A 63 10.68 -8.24 -5.55
CA PRO A 63 9.76 -8.89 -6.47
C PRO A 63 8.88 -9.87 -5.69
N GLN A 64 7.60 -9.96 -6.03
CA GLN A 64 6.77 -11.03 -5.48
C GLN A 64 7.25 -12.32 -6.15
N GLU A 65 8.30 -12.91 -5.57
CA GLU A 65 8.72 -14.26 -5.87
C GLU A 65 7.54 -15.20 -5.63
N ASP A 66 7.52 -16.36 -6.31
CA ASP A 66 6.51 -17.41 -6.14
C ASP A 66 6.65 -18.12 -4.77
N THR A 67 6.97 -17.36 -3.74
CA THR A 67 7.17 -17.79 -2.35
C THR A 67 6.25 -16.97 -1.45
N THR A 68 5.66 -17.66 -0.48
CA THR A 68 4.93 -17.03 0.59
C THR A 68 5.88 -16.20 1.47
N PRO A 69 5.35 -15.23 2.24
CA PRO A 69 6.18 -14.44 3.16
C PRO A 69 6.97 -15.28 4.18
N ASP A 70 6.43 -16.43 4.58
CA ASP A 70 7.09 -17.36 5.50
C ASP A 70 8.21 -18.13 4.80
N GLU A 71 7.98 -18.69 3.61
CA GLU A 71 9.01 -19.38 2.81
C GLU A 71 10.21 -18.44 2.52
N ARG A 72 9.94 -17.21 2.08
CA ARG A 72 10.99 -16.21 1.85
C ARG A 72 11.79 -15.89 3.12
N ARG A 73 11.11 -15.82 4.26
CA ARG A 73 11.73 -15.53 5.56
C ARG A 73 12.67 -16.65 5.99
N GLU A 74 12.33 -17.89 5.71
CA GLU A 74 13.18 -19.06 6.00
C GLU A 74 14.44 -19.04 5.13
N GLU A 75 14.30 -18.83 3.82
CA GLU A 75 15.43 -18.76 2.88
C GLU A 75 16.45 -17.67 3.23
N GLN A 76 15.99 -16.50 3.67
CA GLN A 76 16.88 -15.40 4.07
C GLN A 76 17.59 -15.64 5.41
N GLN A 77 17.05 -16.50 6.27
CA GLN A 77 17.67 -16.83 7.56
C GLN A 77 18.77 -17.89 7.42
N ASP A 78 18.68 -18.74 6.39
CA ASP A 78 19.66 -19.78 6.09
C ASP A 78 20.84 -19.30 5.22
N SER A 79 20.83 -18.03 4.79
CA SER A 79 21.85 -17.44 3.89
C SER A 79 22.96 -16.64 4.56
#